data_AF-X6L963-F1
#
_entry.id   AF-X6L963-F1
#
_cell.length_a   1.000
_cell.length_b   1.000
_cell.length_c   1.000
_cell.angle_alpha   90.00
_cell.angle_beta   90.00
_cell.angle_gamma   90.00
#
_symmetry.space_group_name_H-M   'P 1'
#
loop_
_entity.id
_entity.type
_entity.pdbx_description
1 polymer ?
#
loop_
_entity_poly.entity_id
_entity_poly.type
_entity_poly.pdbx_seq_one_letter_code
_entity_poly.pdbx_strand_id
1 'polypeptide(L)'
;MIIQGKSGSGKRIFCRHLEETLWNNYINDSRQSIPVYISFPKVYHLNNEQDIILHALQGKNISKESMHAIREKVLFVFIMNDFDEIFDKYNQNDNNEKYFYDRFHLNQWNAKVI
;
A
#
# COMPACT_ATOMS: atom_id res chain seq x y z
N MET A 1 -4.39 -10.07 -2.31
CA MET A 1 -5.25 -10.74 -1.29
C MET A 1 -6.28 -9.71 -0.84
N ILE A 2 -7.43 -10.11 -0.31
CA ILE A 2 -8.39 -9.16 0.29
C ILE A 2 -8.75 -9.70 1.67
N ILE A 3 -8.59 -8.87 2.70
CA ILE A 3 -8.96 -9.20 4.07
C ILE A 3 -10.27 -8.51 4.40
N GLN A 4 -11.32 -9.30 4.62
CA GLN A 4 -12.65 -8.78 4.95
C GLN A 4 -13.06 -9.20 6.37
N GLY A 5 -13.92 -8.40 6.98
CA GLY A 5 -14.39 -8.63 8.34
C GLY A 5 -15.22 -7.44 8.82
N LYS A 6 -16.01 -7.65 9.87
CA LYS A 6 -16.81 -6.58 10.48
C LYS A 6 -15.93 -5.53 11.15
N SER A 7 -16.49 -4.36 11.46
CA SER A 7 -15.82 -3.40 12.35
C SER A 7 -15.52 -4.07 13.69
N GLY A 8 -14.35 -3.78 14.27
CA GLY A 8 -13.89 -4.41 15.52
C GLY A 8 -13.38 -5.85 15.39
N SER A 9 -13.38 -6.47 14.21
CA SER A 9 -12.93 -7.87 14.04
C SER A 9 -11.40 -8.06 14.09
N GLY A 10 -10.64 -7.02 14.45
CA GLY A 10 -9.18 -7.09 14.57
C GLY A 10 -8.38 -7.00 13.26
N LYS A 11 -8.99 -6.63 12.12
CA LYS A 11 -8.28 -6.53 10.82
C LYS A 11 -7.01 -5.68 10.88
N ARG A 12 -7.09 -4.51 11.52
CA ARG A 12 -5.95 -3.60 11.70
C ARG A 12 -4.84 -4.25 12.55
N ILE A 13 -5.20 -4.98 13.60
CA ILE A 13 -4.25 -5.70 14.46
C ILE A 13 -3.57 -6.82 13.66
N PHE A 14 -4.35 -7.58 12.90
CA PHE A 14 -3.82 -8.61 12.01
C PHE A 14 -2.83 -8.02 10.98
N CYS A 15 -3.20 -6.93 10.30
CA CYS A 15 -2.32 -6.28 9.32
C CYS A 15 -1.00 -5.77 9.95
N ARG A 16 -1.04 -5.30 11.20
CA ARG A 16 0.17 -4.91 11.95
C ARG A 16 1.05 -6.10 12.31
N HIS A 17 0.44 -7.16 12.82
CA HIS A 17 1.17 -8.38 13.13
C HIS A 17 1.77 -9.03 11.87
N LEU A 18 1.07 -8.95 10.74
CA LEU A 18 1.55 -9.38 9.44
C LEU A 18 2.75 -8.53 8.98
N GLU A 19 2.68 -7.20 9.11
CA GLU A 19 3.79 -6.29 8.82
C GLU A 19 5.04 -6.69 9.62
N GLU A 20 4.91 -6.87 10.93
CA GLU A 20 6.00 -7.28 11.82
C GLU A 20 6.60 -8.64 11.43
N THR A 21 5.75 -9.62 11.13
CA THR A 21 6.18 -10.97 10.71
C THR A 21 6.96 -10.92 9.40
N LEU A 22 6.49 -10.14 8.42
CA LEU A 22 7.17 -9.98 7.14
C LEU A 22 8.50 -9.26 7.29
N TRP A 23 8.59 -8.27 8.19
CA TRP A 23 9.85 -7.59 8.49
C TRP A 23 10.87 -8.54 9.10
N ASN A 24 10.46 -9.38 10.06
CA ASN A 24 11.33 -10.39 10.65
C ASN A 24 11.87 -11.36 9.58
N ASN A 25 11.02 -11.79 8.64
CA ASN A 25 11.43 -12.64 7.53
C ASN A 25 12.43 -11.94 6.61
N TYR A 26 12.21 -10.66 6.30
CA TYR A 26 13.14 -9.87 5.48
C TYR A 26 14.51 -9.67 6.15
N ILE A 27 14.53 -9.44 7.47
CA ILE A 27 15.78 -9.33 8.24
C ILE A 27 16.58 -10.64 8.18
N ASN A 28 15.88 -11.78 8.24
CA ASN A 28 16.50 -13.11 8.18
C ASN A 28 16.98 -13.48 6.77
N ASP A 29 16.27 -13.05 5.72
CA ASP A 29 16.62 -13.28 4.31
C ASP A 29 16.30 -12.04 3.48
N SER A 30 17.35 -11.30 3.10
CA SER A 30 17.23 -10.05 2.34
C SER A 30 16.76 -10.22 0.90
N ARG A 31 16.55 -11.47 0.44
CA ARG A 31 15.89 -11.76 -0.85
C ARG A 31 14.37 -11.70 -0.77
N GLN A 32 13.81 -11.68 0.44
CA GLN A 32 12.38 -11.56 0.66
C GLN A 32 11.86 -10.18 0.26
N SER A 33 10.55 -10.07 0.09
CA SER A 33 9.90 -8.81 -0.25
C SER A 33 9.84 -7.86 0.95
N ILE A 34 10.09 -6.57 0.69
CA ILE A 34 9.99 -5.51 1.72
C ILE A 34 8.52 -5.23 2.02
N PRO A 35 8.05 -5.41 3.27
CA PRO A 35 6.69 -5.06 3.63
C PRO A 35 6.52 -3.56 3.85
N VAL A 36 5.41 -3.02 3.35
CA VAL A 36 5.05 -1.60 3.48
C VAL A 36 3.58 -1.53 3.90
N TYR A 37 3.34 -1.16 5.16
CA TYR A 37 2.01 -0.83 5.62
C TYR A 37 1.58 0.56 5.14
N ILE A 38 0.43 0.60 4.47
CA ILE A 38 -0.18 1.79 3.88
C ILE A 38 -1.57 1.96 4.48
N SER A 39 -1.77 3.05 5.22
CA SER A 39 -3.09 3.42 5.75
C SER A 39 -3.72 4.43 4.82
N PHE A 40 -4.79 4.05 4.12
CA PHE A 40 -5.47 4.92 3.15
C PHE A 40 -5.79 6.32 3.70
N PRO A 41 -6.41 6.46 4.89
CA PRO A 41 -6.74 7.77 5.47
C PRO A 41 -5.55 8.72 5.61
N LYS A 42 -4.34 8.19 5.73
CA LYS A 42 -3.11 8.99 5.96
C LYS A 42 -2.47 9.49 4.68
N VAL A 43 -2.67 8.80 3.55
CA VAL A 43 -1.94 9.06 2.30
C VAL A 43 -2.85 9.34 1.10
N TYR A 44 -4.14 9.08 1.22
CA TYR A 44 -5.10 9.25 0.14
C TYR A 44 -5.47 10.72 -0.06
N HIS A 45 -5.29 11.20 -1.29
CA HIS A 45 -5.68 12.53 -1.74
C HIS A 45 -6.45 12.41 -3.06
N LEU A 46 -7.66 13.00 -3.12
CA LEU A 46 -8.55 12.98 -4.29
C LEU A 46 -7.85 13.44 -5.59
N ASN A 47 -7.01 14.48 -5.49
CA ASN A 47 -6.36 15.09 -6.64
C ASN A 47 -5.08 14.34 -7.07
N ASN A 48 -4.62 13.33 -6.31
CA ASN A 48 -3.36 12.64 -6.57
C ASN A 48 -3.38 11.17 -6.13
N GLU A 49 -4.41 10.44 -6.56
CA GLU A 49 -4.61 9.04 -6.17
C GLU A 49 -3.46 8.14 -6.68
N GLN A 50 -2.96 8.43 -7.87
CA GLN A 50 -1.92 7.65 -8.55
C GLN A 50 -0.59 7.61 -7.78
N ASP A 51 -0.33 8.62 -6.95
CA ASP A 51 0.89 8.74 -6.15
C ASP A 51 0.75 8.15 -4.74
N ILE A 52 -0.28 7.35 -4.45
CA ILE A 52 -0.49 6.84 -3.09
C ILE A 52 0.71 6.05 -2.54
N ILE A 53 1.35 5.23 -3.38
CA ILE A 53 2.56 4.49 -2.99
C ILE A 53 3.73 5.44 -2.80
N LEU A 54 3.82 6.48 -3.65
CA LEU A 54 4.83 7.52 -3.52
C LEU A 54 4.74 8.20 -2.15
N HIS A 55 3.55 8.68 -1.79
CA HIS A 55 3.31 9.33 -0.52
C HIS A 55 3.55 8.41 0.68
N ALA A 56 3.17 7.13 0.57
CA ALA A 56 3.44 6.15 1.62
C ALA A 56 4.94 5.91 1.86
N LEU A 57 5.74 5.82 0.80
CA LEU A 57 7.18 5.61 0.89
C LEU A 57 7.94 6.89 1.29
N GLN A 58 7.48 8.06 0.85
CA GLN A 58 8.01 9.36 1.31
C GLN A 58 7.81 9.54 2.81
N GLY A 59 6.65 9.12 3.35
CA GLY A 59 6.41 9.08 4.79
C GLY A 59 7.36 8.15 5.56
N LYS A 60 8.08 7.27 4.87
CA LYS A 60 9.14 6.40 5.41
C LYS A 60 10.56 6.93 5.11
N ASN A 61 10.70 8.21 4.75
CA ASN A 61 11.95 8.90 4.41
C ASN A 61 12.68 8.35 3.17
N ILE A 62 11.96 7.73 2.23
CA ILE A 62 12.54 7.36 0.94
C ILE A 62 12.43 8.54 -0.02
N SER A 63 13.57 8.97 -0.58
CA SER A 63 13.62 10.10 -1.50
C SER A 63 12.99 9.77 -2.86
N LYS A 64 12.51 10.80 -3.56
CA LYS A 64 11.89 10.64 -4.89
C LYS A 64 12.87 10.07 -5.92
N GLU A 65 14.14 10.45 -5.80
CA GLU A 65 15.22 10.00 -6.68
C GLU A 65 15.49 8.50 -6.50
N SER A 66 15.39 8.02 -5.25
CA SER A 66 15.57 6.60 -4.93
C SER A 66 14.41 5.73 -5.42
N MET A 67 13.20 6.31 -5.55
CA MET A 67 12.01 5.57 -5.96
C MET A 67 12.11 4.99 -7.36
N HIS A 68 12.68 5.73 -8.30
CA HIS A 68 12.88 5.21 -9.67
C HIS A 68 13.83 4.00 -9.66
N ALA A 69 14.80 3.97 -8.76
CA ALA A 69 15.74 2.85 -8.67
C ALA A 69 15.11 1.59 -8.05
N ILE A 70 14.22 1.75 -7.06
CA ILE A 70 13.64 0.61 -6.32
C ILE A 70 12.35 0.08 -6.94
N ARG A 71 11.59 0.89 -7.67
CA ARG A 71 10.24 0.57 -8.17
C ARG A 71 10.13 -0.79 -8.87
N GLU A 72 11.09 -1.11 -9.74
CA GLU A 72 11.10 -2.38 -10.48
C GLU A 72 12.06 -3.42 -9.88
N LYS A 73 13.16 -2.96 -9.25
CA LYS A 73 14.25 -3.84 -8.79
C LYS A 73 13.99 -4.48 -7.44
N VAL A 74 13.15 -3.86 -6.61
CA VAL A 74 12.87 -4.32 -5.25
C VAL A 74 11.51 -4.99 -5.23
N LEU A 75 11.45 -6.17 -4.61
CA LEU A 75 10.20 -6.87 -4.35
C LEU A 75 9.51 -6.27 -3.14
N PHE A 76 8.25 -5.88 -3.27
CA PHE A 76 7.46 -5.32 -2.18
C PHE A 76 6.26 -6.19 -1.81
N VAL A 77 5.79 -6.02 -0.57
CA VAL A 77 4.44 -6.42 -0.14
C VAL A 77 3.74 -5.19 0.41
N PHE A 78 2.75 -4.68 -0.31
CA PHE A 78 1.92 -3.57 0.12
C PHE A 78 0.74 -4.10 0.93
N ILE A 79 0.68 -3.70 2.21
CA ILE A 79 -0.42 -4.02 3.12
C ILE A 79 -1.29 -2.78 3.17
N MET A 80 -2.35 -2.75 2.36
CA MET A 80 -3.18 -1.56 2.15
C MET A 80 -4.44 -1.65 3.02
N ASN A 81 -4.48 -0.88 4.10
CA ASN A 81 -5.53 -1.00 5.11
C ASN A 81 -6.41 0.26 5.21
N ASP A 82 -7.61 0.07 5.78
CA ASP A 82 -8.58 1.13 6.06
C ASP A 82 -9.17 1.79 4.79
N PHE A 83 -9.39 1.00 3.73
CA PHE A 83 -9.99 1.51 2.47
C PHE A 83 -11.44 1.98 2.65
N ASP A 84 -12.20 1.33 3.53
CA ASP A 84 -13.58 1.69 3.87
C ASP A 84 -13.69 3.14 4.38
N GLU A 85 -12.67 3.62 5.09
CA GLU A 85 -12.62 5.00 5.60
C GLU A 85 -12.52 6.07 4.49
N ILE A 86 -12.05 5.71 3.28
CA ILE A 86 -11.94 6.64 2.14
C ILE A 86 -12.97 6.37 1.04
N PHE A 87 -13.80 5.34 1.18
CA PHE A 87 -14.62 4.82 0.09
C PHE A 87 -15.55 5.87 -0.51
N ASP A 88 -16.19 6.69 0.33
CA ASP A 88 -17.09 7.74 -0.13
C ASP A 88 -16.38 8.74 -1.05
N LYS A 89 -15.17 9.17 -0.69
CA LYS A 89 -14.36 10.09 -1.49
C LYS A 89 -13.88 9.40 -2.78
N TYR A 90 -13.40 8.17 -2.65
CA TYR A 90 -12.98 7.35 -3.78
C TYR A 90 -14.10 7.17 -4.81
N ASN A 91 -15.34 6.95 -4.37
CA ASN A 91 -16.48 6.72 -5.24
C ASN A 91 -17.04 8.00 -5.89
N GLN A 92 -16.80 9.18 -5.31
CA GLN A 92 -17.24 10.47 -5.85
C GLN A 92 -16.35 11.04 -6.96
N ASN A 93 -15.14 10.49 -7.14
CA ASN A 93 -14.22 10.98 -8.15
C ASN A 93 -14.60 10.45 -9.54
N ASP A 94 -14.73 11.34 -10.51
CA ASP A 94 -14.99 11.07 -11.94
C ASP A 94 -13.75 10.50 -12.66
N ASN A 95 -13.03 9.61 -11.98
CA ASN A 95 -11.87 8.96 -12.56
C ASN A 95 -12.35 7.85 -13.51
N ASN A 96 -11.93 7.93 -14.78
CA ASN A 96 -12.26 6.94 -15.81
C ASN A 96 -11.67 5.54 -15.50
N GLU A 97 -10.71 5.45 -14.58
CA GLU A 97 -10.14 4.18 -14.15
C GLU A 97 -11.01 3.48 -13.12
N LYS A 98 -11.79 2.52 -13.61
CA LYS A 98 -12.75 1.74 -12.83
C LYS A 98 -12.10 0.75 -11.85
N TYR A 99 -10.90 0.27 -12.15
CA TYR A 99 -10.25 -0.79 -11.37
C TYR A 99 -9.29 -0.21 -10.34
N PHE A 100 -9.44 -0.64 -9.08
CA PHE A 100 -8.58 -0.24 -7.95
C PHE A 100 -7.09 -0.37 -8.27
N TYR A 101 -6.69 -1.47 -8.90
CA TYR A 101 -5.27 -1.77 -9.16
C TYR A 101 -4.65 -0.78 -10.15
N ASP A 102 -5.39 -0.45 -11.21
CA ASP A 102 -4.96 0.50 -12.24
C ASP A 102 -5.01 1.93 -11.68
N ARG A 103 -6.09 2.29 -10.97
CA ARG A 103 -6.31 3.64 -10.44
C ARG A 103 -5.24 4.12 -9.47
N PHE A 104 -4.64 3.20 -8.73
CA PHE A 104 -3.51 3.47 -7.83
C PHE A 104 -2.13 3.17 -8.46
N HIS A 105 -2.07 2.92 -9.77
CA HIS A 105 -0.87 2.58 -10.54
C HIS A 105 -0.03 1.46 -9.88
N LEU A 106 -0.69 0.45 -9.32
CA LEU A 106 -0.02 -0.64 -8.60
C LEU A 106 0.77 -1.55 -9.56
N ASN A 107 0.38 -1.57 -10.84
CA ASN A 107 1.10 -2.24 -11.93
C ASN A 107 2.52 -1.69 -12.16
N GLN A 108 2.81 -0.47 -11.73
CA GLN A 108 4.13 0.14 -11.86
C GLN A 108 5.12 -0.39 -10.81
N TRP A 109 4.67 -1.16 -9.83
CA TRP A 109 5.49 -1.64 -8.72
C TRP A 109 5.64 -3.15 -8.77
N ASN A 110 6.86 -3.64 -8.52
CA ASN A 110 7.11 -5.06 -8.35
C ASN A 110 6.63 -5.53 -6.96
N ALA A 111 5.31 -5.59 -6.77
CA ALA A 111 4.69 -5.73 -5.47
C ALA A 111 3.53 -6.73 -5.44
N LYS A 112 3.41 -7.45 -4.31
CA LYS A 112 2.17 -8.14 -3.92
C LYS A 112 1.31 -7.18 -3.10
N VAL A 113 0.00 -7.17 -3.37
CA VAL A 113 -0.96 -6.31 -2.65
C VAL A 113 -1.86 -7.16 -1.76
N ILE A 114 -1.98 -6.77 -0.50
CA ILE A 114 -2.79 -7.39 0.55
C ILE A 114 -3.82 -6.41 1.08
#